data_AF-A0A0A0NFW9-F1
#
_entry.id   AF-A0A0A0NFW9-F1
#
_cell.length_a   1.000
_cell.length_b   1.000
_cell.length_c   1.000
_cell.angle_alpha   90.00
_cell.angle_beta   90.00
_cell.angle_gamma   90.00
#
_symmetry.space_group_name_H-M   'P 1'
#
loop_
_entity.id
_entity.type
_entity.pdbx_description
1 polymer ?
#
loop_
_entity_poly.entity_id
_entity_poly.type
_entity_poly.pdbx_seq_one_letter_code
_entity_poly.pdbx_strand_id
1 'polypeptide(L)' 'MAGGDRTGVALDAEEAWRAAIEHAAGCPACRTPGAVCETGERLLSAYEEAARLARAEEGT' A
#
# COMPACT_ATOMS: atom_id res chain seq x y z
N MET A 1 -2.94 -24.78 14.18
CA MET A 1 -3.37 -23.36 14.16
C MET A 1 -2.13 -22.50 14.13
N ALA A 2 -1.87 -21.79 13.03
CA ALA A 2 -0.94 -20.66 12.89
C ALA A 2 -1.02 -20.18 11.42
N GLY A 3 -2.07 -19.43 11.11
CA GLY A 3 -2.28 -18.81 9.79
C GLY A 3 -2.90 -17.42 9.91
N GLY A 4 -2.70 -16.76 11.06
CA GLY A 4 -3.24 -15.43 11.34
C GLY A 4 -2.40 -14.32 10.72
N ASP A 5 -1.07 -14.43 10.81
CA ASP A 5 -0.14 -13.40 10.30
C ASP A 5 -0.12 -13.31 8.76
N ARG A 6 -0.12 -14.44 8.05
CA ARG A 6 -0.03 -14.47 6.58
C ARG A 6 -1.18 -13.77 5.86
N THR A 7 -2.38 -13.79 6.44
CA THR A 7 -3.52 -13.01 5.93
C THR A 7 -3.50 -11.57 6.43
N GLY A 8 -2.93 -11.31 7.61
CA GLY A 8 -2.82 -9.96 8.16
C GLY A 8 -1.99 -9.05 7.25
N VAL A 9 -0.78 -9.48 6.87
CA VAL A 9 0.12 -8.69 6.03
C VAL A 9 -0.45 -8.43 4.63
N ALA A 10 -1.17 -9.40 4.05
CA ALA A 10 -1.85 -9.21 2.76
C ALA A 10 -3.05 -8.25 2.86
N LEU A 11 -3.79 -8.27 3.98
CA LEU A 11 -4.87 -7.32 4.26
C LEU A 11 -4.32 -5.91 4.49
N ASP A 12 -3.19 -5.78 5.18
CA ASP A 12 -2.50 -4.49 5.38
C ASP A 12 -2.05 -3.90 4.04
N ALA A 13 -1.55 -4.73 3.12
CA ALA A 13 -1.21 -4.30 1.76
C ALA A 13 -2.46 -3.84 0.98
N GLU A 14 -3.57 -4.59 1.06
CA GLU A 14 -4.82 -4.20 0.39
C GLU A 14 -5.39 -2.89 0.96
N GLU A 15 -5.34 -2.70 2.27
CA GLU A 15 -5.79 -1.47 2.94
C GLU A 15 -4.91 -0.27 2.56
N ALA A 16 -3.59 -0.44 2.58
CA ALA A 16 -2.65 0.59 2.16
C ALA A 16 -2.83 0.98 0.69
N TRP A 17 -3.07 -0.01 -0.18
CA TRP A 17 -3.36 0.23 -1.59
C TRP A 17 -4.68 0.99 -1.78
N ARG A 18 -5.73 0.61 -1.05
CA ARG A 18 -7.02 1.29 -1.10
C ARG A 18 -6.89 2.75 -0.66
N ALA A 19 -6.18 3.02 0.44
CA ALA A 19 -5.93 4.37 0.91
C ALA A 19 -5.15 5.22 -0.11
N ALA A 20 -4.17 4.64 -0.81
CA ALA A 20 -3.44 5.31 -1.89
C ALA A 20 -4.37 5.72 -3.06
N ILE A 21 -5.27 4.84 -3.49
CA ILE A 21 -6.25 5.12 -4.55
C ILE A 21 -7.23 6.20 -4.12
N GLU A 22 -7.80 6.09 -2.91
CA GLU A 22 -8.73 7.07 -2.36
C GLU A 22 -8.09 8.46 -2.28
N HIS A 23 -6.83 8.53 -1.84
CA HIS A 23 -6.06 9.78 -1.83
C HIS A 23 -5.85 10.33 -3.25
N ALA A 24 -5.41 9.51 -4.19
CA ALA A 24 -5.16 9.93 -5.56
C ALA A 24 -6.43 10.45 -6.26
N ALA A 25 -7.61 9.88 -5.94
CA ALA A 25 -8.89 10.35 -6.44
C ALA A 25 -9.27 11.75 -5.92
N GLY A 26 -8.91 12.05 -4.66
CA GLY A 26 -9.22 13.34 -4.03
C GLY A 26 -8.16 14.44 -4.23
N CYS A 27 -6.90 14.07 -4.45
CA CYS A 27 -5.76 15.00 -4.44
C CYS A 27 -5.51 15.62 -5.83
N PRO A 28 -5.60 16.96 -6.00
CA PRO A 28 -5.27 17.62 -7.27
C PRO A 28 -3.81 17.44 -7.70
N ALA A 29 -2.88 17.34 -6.74
CA ALA A 29 -1.47 17.09 -7.03
C ALA A 29 -1.28 15.70 -7.65
N CYS A 30 -1.87 14.64 -7.07
CA CYS A 30 -1.79 13.29 -7.65
C CYS A 30 -2.46 13.17 -9.03
N ARG A 31 -3.44 14.04 -9.34
CA ARG A 31 -4.09 14.08 -10.66
C ARG A 31 -3.31 14.86 -11.71
N THR A 32 -2.30 15.63 -11.30
CA THR A 32 -1.49 16.44 -12.20
C THR A 32 -0.25 15.66 -12.62
N PRO A 33 -0.07 15.34 -13.91
CA PRO A 33 1.13 14.66 -14.38
C PRO A 33 2.40 15.44 -14.01
N GLY A 34 3.37 14.77 -13.41
CA GLY A 34 4.64 15.38 -12.99
C GLY A 34 4.58 16.17 -11.68
N ALA A 35 3.42 16.31 -11.05
CA ALA A 35 3.34 16.82 -9.68
C ALA A 35 3.65 15.71 -8.68
N VAL A 36 4.41 16.07 -7.65
CA VAL A 36 4.82 15.17 -6.58
C VAL A 36 3.94 15.43 -5.37
N CYS A 37 3.44 14.37 -4.74
CA CYS A 37 2.62 14.45 -3.54
C CYS A 37 3.23 13.58 -2.44
N GLU A 38 3.79 14.22 -1.42
CA GLU A 38 4.43 13.55 -0.29
C GLU A 38 3.48 12.55 0.41
N THR A 39 2.19 12.90 0.52
CA THR A 39 1.19 12.01 1.11
C THR A 39 0.94 10.78 0.23
N GLY A 40 0.81 10.97 -1.09
CA GLY A 40 0.69 9.87 -2.04
C GLY A 40 1.91 8.96 -2.04
N GLU A 41 3.12 9.52 -2.00
CA GLU A 41 4.36 8.74 -1.89
C GLU A 41 4.45 7.93 -0.60
N ARG A 42 4.06 8.52 0.54
CA ARG A 42 4.04 7.80 1.82
C ARG A 42 3.04 6.64 1.80
N LEU A 43 1.86 6.83 1.20
CA LEU A 43 0.86 5.78 1.05
C LEU A 43 1.34 4.66 0.12
N LEU A 44 1.99 5.02 -1.00
CA LEU A 44 2.55 4.06 -1.93
C LEU A 44 3.67 3.24 -1.28
N SER A 45 4.57 3.91 -0.55
CA SER A 45 5.68 3.26 0.16
C SER A 45 5.19 2.30 1.24
N ALA A 46 4.10 2.63 1.95
CA ALA A 46 3.48 1.74 2.92
C ALA A 46 2.91 0.47 2.26
N TYR A 47 2.24 0.62 1.11
CA TYR A 47 1.77 -0.52 0.31
C TYR A 47 2.93 -1.39 -0.18
N GLU A 48 3.98 -0.78 -0.75
CA GLU A 48 5.14 -1.51 -1.27
C GLU A 48 5.83 -2.34 -0.19
N GLU A 49 5.94 -1.80 1.03
CA GLU A 49 6.55 -2.52 2.15
C GLU A 49 5.65 -3.66 2.63
N ALA A 50 4.34 -3.42 2.79
CA ALA A 50 3.40 -4.48 3.16
C ALA A 50 3.35 -5.60 2.09
N ALA A 51 3.37 -5.22 0.80
CA ALA A 51 3.42 -6.16 -0.30
C ALA A 51 4.74 -6.96 -0.30
N ARG A 52 5.87 -6.33 -0.01
CA ARG A 52 7.17 -7.01 0.12
C ARG A 52 7.13 -8.06 1.24
N LEU A 53 6.61 -7.68 2.41
CA LEU A 53 6.48 -8.58 3.55
C LEU A 53 5.57 -9.76 3.22
N ALA A 54 4.40 -9.51 2.59
CA ALA A 54 3.49 -10.58 2.16
C ALA A 54 4.21 -11.60 1.24
N ARG A 55 5.00 -11.11 0.27
CA ARG A 55 5.77 -11.97 -0.64
C ARG A 55 6.90 -12.74 0.04
N ALA A 56 7.57 -12.12 1.01
CA ALA A 56 8.63 -12.78 1.77
C ALA A 56 8.07 -13.94 2.62
N GLU A 57 6.86 -13.78 3.14
CA GLU A 57 6.16 -14.78 3.92
C GLU A 57 5.51 -15.89 3.08
N GLU A 58 5.21 -15.64 1.81
CA GLU A 58 4.75 -16.65 0.83
C GLU A 58 5.86 -17.62 0.40
N GLY A 59 7.13 -17.22 0.51
CA GLY A 59 8.30 -17.97 0.02
C GLY A 59 8.97 -18.90 1.02
N THR A 60 8.44 -19.04 2.24
CA THR A 60 9.00 -19.87 3.34
C THR A 60 8.12 -21.07 3.63
#